data_AF-A0A497JDM6-F1
#
_entry.id   AF-A0A497JDM6-F1
#
_cell.length_a   1.000
_cell.length_b   1.000
_cell.length_c   1.000
_cell.angle_alpha   90.00
_cell.angle_beta   90.00
_cell.angle_gamma   90.00
#
_symmetry.space_group_name_H-M   'P 1'
#
loop_
_entity.id
_entity.type
_entity.pdbx_description
1 polymer ?
#
loop_
_entity_poly.entity_id
_entity_poly.type
_entity_poly.pdbx_seq_one_letter_code
_entity_poly.pdbx_strand_id
1 'polypeptide(L)'
;MPVRYVVLISGKVHKGGFRSFIKKNALLMGVTGYAENLSTGEVLLVLEGEEKDILKLLEIVEKEAPSFIKVNNIQKRKDVYKGSFSDFERKGRDVVELNENASTRDILIQMLGFSKSTDEKLERGIEILSTMKNQLDTSLEKQDQTISEVRKTPS
;
A
#
# COMPACT_ATOMS: atom_id res chain seq x y z
N MET A 1 27.24 4.38 -8.23
CA MET A 1 27.60 2.95 -8.09
C MET A 1 26.34 2.20 -7.75
N PRO A 2 26.08 1.07 -8.42
CA PRO A 2 24.92 0.25 -8.13
C PRO A 2 25.07 -0.40 -6.74
N VAL A 3 23.98 -0.40 -5.99
CA VAL A 3 23.92 -0.91 -4.62
C VAL A 3 22.61 -1.67 -4.42
N ARG A 4 22.57 -2.47 -3.36
CA ARG A 4 21.35 -3.09 -2.88
C ARG A 4 20.94 -2.47 -1.55
N TYR A 5 19.65 -2.25 -1.37
CA TYR A 5 19.08 -1.88 -0.08
C TYR A 5 17.99 -2.87 0.33
N VAL A 6 18.03 -3.26 1.60
CA VAL A 6 16.92 -3.94 2.27
C VAL A 6 16.29 -2.93 3.22
N VAL A 7 15.01 -2.62 3.01
CA VAL A 7 14.32 -1.55 3.73
C VAL A 7 13.07 -2.11 4.39
N LEU A 8 12.91 -1.84 5.68
CA LEU A 8 11.73 -2.18 6.45
C LEU A 8 10.98 -0.90 6.80
N ILE A 9 9.73 -0.81 6.35
CA ILE A 9 8.86 0.35 6.55
C ILE A 9 7.72 -0.05 7.50
N SER A 10 7.57 0.71 8.59
CA SER A 10 6.49 0.50 9.55
C SER A 10 5.56 1.71 9.65
N GLY A 11 4.32 1.46 10.06
CA GLY A 11 3.27 2.48 10.19
C GLY A 11 1.90 1.96 9.74
N LYS A 12 1.00 2.84 9.31
CA LYS A 12 -0.28 2.47 8.68
C LYS A 12 -0.07 2.27 7.18
N VAL A 13 0.76 1.28 6.82
CA VAL A 13 1.29 1.05 5.46
C VAL A 13 0.65 -0.10 4.70
N HIS A 14 -0.18 -0.90 5.37
CA HIS A 14 -0.91 -2.04 4.79
C HIS A 14 -2.20 -1.69 4.05
N LYS A 15 -2.53 -0.41 3.92
CA LYS A 15 -3.71 -0.03 3.13
C LYS A 15 -3.44 -0.27 1.65
N GLY A 16 -4.51 -0.58 0.91
CA GLY A 16 -4.42 -0.87 -0.52
C GLY A 16 -3.69 0.25 -1.28
N GLY A 17 -2.85 -0.12 -2.23
CA GLY A 17 -2.19 0.83 -3.13
C GLY A 17 -0.75 1.22 -2.77
N PHE A 18 -0.27 1.01 -1.54
CA PHE A 18 1.10 1.45 -1.17
C PHE A 18 2.20 0.75 -1.96
N ARG A 19 2.18 -0.59 -2.04
CA ARG A 19 3.13 -1.35 -2.88
C ARG A 19 3.04 -0.96 -4.37
N SER A 20 1.84 -0.63 -4.86
CA SER A 20 1.66 -0.16 -6.25
C SER A 20 2.25 1.23 -6.46
N PHE A 21 2.11 2.13 -5.48
CA PHE A 21 2.75 3.44 -5.47
C PHE A 21 4.28 3.31 -5.50
N ILE A 22 4.84 2.43 -4.67
CA ILE A 22 6.29 2.16 -4.65
C ILE A 22 6.75 1.61 -6.00
N LYS A 23 6.08 0.58 -6.53
CA LYS A 23 6.39 0.01 -7.85
C LYS A 23 6.42 1.09 -8.93
N LYS A 24 5.38 1.94 -9.01
CA LYS A 24 5.31 3.02 -10.01
C LYS A 24 6.53 3.94 -9.93
N ASN A 25 6.89 4.40 -8.74
CA ASN A 25 8.02 5.31 -8.56
C ASN A 25 9.37 4.63 -8.80
N ALA A 26 9.53 3.37 -8.40
CA ALA A 26 10.75 2.61 -8.64
C ALA A 26 11.03 2.45 -10.15
N LEU A 27 9.99 2.12 -10.94
CA LEU A 27 10.11 2.02 -12.40
C LEU A 27 10.53 3.34 -13.05
N LEU A 28 9.97 4.46 -12.60
CA LEU A 28 10.32 5.80 -13.11
C LEU A 28 11.79 6.17 -12.85
N MET A 29 12.41 5.57 -11.82
CA MET A 29 13.79 5.84 -11.42
C MET A 29 14.77 4.76 -11.89
N GLY A 30 14.31 3.74 -12.63
CA GLY A 30 15.15 2.61 -13.04
C GLY A 30 15.63 1.74 -11.87
N VAL A 31 14.91 1.74 -10.74
CA VAL A 31 15.20 0.90 -9.58
C VAL A 31 14.44 -0.42 -9.73
N THR A 32 15.15 -1.55 -9.61
CA THR A 32 14.57 -2.90 -9.66
C THR A 32 14.45 -3.50 -8.26
N GLY A 33 13.68 -4.60 -8.14
CA GLY A 33 13.49 -5.28 -6.86
C GLY A 33 12.04 -5.65 -6.57
N TYR A 34 11.64 -5.59 -5.30
CA TYR A 34 10.26 -5.88 -4.93
C TYR A 34 9.80 -5.18 -3.66
N ALA A 35 8.48 -5.10 -3.51
CA ALA A 35 7.80 -4.66 -2.29
C ALA A 35 6.84 -5.75 -1.77
N GLU A 36 7.02 -6.15 -0.50
CA GLU A 36 6.26 -7.23 0.15
C GLU A 36 5.58 -6.73 1.43
N ASN A 37 4.29 -7.03 1.58
CA ASN A 37 3.60 -6.81 2.85
C ASN A 37 3.87 -7.99 3.78
N LEU A 38 4.50 -7.73 4.92
CA LEU A 38 4.77 -8.74 5.95
C LEU A 38 3.54 -8.96 6.83
N SER A 39 3.35 -10.17 7.38
CA SER A 39 2.24 -10.48 8.30
C SER A 39 2.22 -9.62 9.57
N THR A 40 3.36 -9.02 9.93
CA THR A 40 3.54 -8.13 11.08
C THR A 40 2.91 -6.74 10.92
N GLY A 41 2.46 -6.36 9.72
CA GLY A 41 1.95 -5.01 9.44
C GLY A 41 2.96 -4.09 8.73
N GLU A 42 4.17 -4.56 8.52
CA GLU A 42 5.27 -3.81 7.88
C GLU A 42 5.34 -4.08 6.38
N VAL A 43 6.11 -3.25 5.67
CA VAL A 43 6.47 -3.46 4.26
C VAL A 43 7.97 -3.65 4.14
N LEU A 44 8.37 -4.78 3.56
CA LEU A 44 9.74 -5.06 3.18
C LEU A 44 9.97 -4.62 1.74
N LEU A 45 10.99 -3.80 1.51
CA LEU A 45 11.50 -3.49 0.19
C LEU A 45 12.88 -4.10 0.02
N VAL A 46 13.09 -4.69 -1.15
CA VAL A 46 14.43 -4.99 -1.66
C VAL A 46 14.61 -4.15 -2.91
N LEU A 47 15.64 -3.32 -2.93
CA LEU A 47 15.90 -2.33 -3.98
C LEU A 47 17.29 -2.55 -4.54
N GLU A 48 17.43 -2.57 -5.87
CA GLU A 48 18.70 -2.63 -6.57
C GLU A 48 18.75 -1.54 -7.65
N GLY A 49 19.90 -0.88 -7.79
CA GLY A 49 20.08 0.23 -8.71
C GLY A 49 21.10 1.25 -8.22
N GLU A 50 21.17 2.41 -8.87
CA GLU A 50 22.03 3.50 -8.46
C GLU A 50 21.61 4.06 -7.09
N GLU A 51 22.57 4.26 -6.19
CA GLU A 51 22.30 4.67 -4.81
C GLU A 51 21.49 5.98 -4.72
N LYS A 52 21.81 6.95 -5.59
CA LYS A 52 21.09 8.23 -5.65
C LYS A 52 19.60 8.05 -5.95
N ASP A 53 19.26 7.11 -6.82
CA ASP A 53 17.91 6.89 -7.30
C ASP A 53 17.11 6.09 -6.26
N ILE A 54 17.75 5.13 -5.58
CA ILE A 54 17.17 4.44 -4.42
C ILE A 54 16.87 5.42 -3.29
N LEU A 55 17.80 6.31 -2.94
CA LEU A 55 17.60 7.26 -1.87
C LEU A 55 16.47 8.25 -2.20
N LYS A 56 16.38 8.69 -3.46
CA LYS A 56 15.28 9.53 -3.94
C LYS A 56 13.93 8.79 -3.88
N LEU A 57 13.89 7.52 -4.24
CA LEU A 57 12.70 6.68 -4.09
C LEU A 57 12.23 6.65 -2.63
N LEU A 58 13.16 6.43 -1.68
CA LEU A 58 12.81 6.39 -0.26
C LEU A 58 12.29 7.74 0.26
N GLU A 59 12.82 8.85 -0.24
CA GLU A 59 12.32 10.18 0.09
C GLU A 59 10.86 10.38 -0.41
N ILE A 60 10.56 9.98 -1.65
CA ILE A 60 9.19 9.99 -2.19
C ILE A 60 8.27 9.10 -1.35
N VAL A 61 8.75 7.92 -0.95
CA VAL A 61 7.98 6.99 -0.11
C VAL A 61 7.66 7.57 1.26
N GLU A 62 8.55 8.38 1.82
CA GLU A 62 8.33 9.03 3.11
C GLU A 62 7.42 10.26 3.00
N LYS A 63 7.63 11.10 1.98
CA LYS A 63 7.00 12.44 1.88
C LYS A 63 5.75 12.49 1.02
N GLU A 64 5.66 11.64 0.01
CA GLU A 64 4.62 11.71 -1.03
C GLU A 64 3.74 10.45 -1.04
N ALA A 65 3.81 9.63 0.01
CA ALA A 65 2.88 8.51 0.17
C ALA A 65 1.42 9.00 0.12
N PRO A 66 0.48 8.21 -0.43
CA PRO A 66 -0.94 8.57 -0.47
C PRO A 66 -1.46 8.97 0.92
N SER A 67 -2.39 9.94 0.99
CA SER A 67 -2.86 10.54 2.25
C SER A 67 -3.41 9.54 3.29
N PHE A 68 -3.89 8.38 2.85
CA PHE A 68 -4.39 7.33 3.72
C PHE A 68 -3.27 6.42 4.27
N ILE A 69 -2.05 6.51 3.76
CA ILE A 69 -0.84 5.83 4.23
C ILE A 69 -0.11 6.72 5.23
N LYS A 70 0.32 6.12 6.35
CA LYS A 70 1.18 6.81 7.31
C LYS A 70 2.46 6.01 7.51
N VAL A 71 3.58 6.54 7.04
CA VAL A 71 4.91 5.99 7.31
C VAL A 71 5.39 6.54 8.65
N ASN A 72 5.73 5.66 9.59
CA ASN A 72 6.21 6.05 10.92
C ASN A 72 7.73 5.89 11.03
N ASN A 73 8.30 4.87 10.39
CA ASN A 73 9.73 4.59 10.46
C ASN A 73 10.18 3.88 9.17
N ILE A 74 11.41 4.19 8.74
CA ILE A 74 12.10 3.56 7.61
C ILE A 74 13.47 3.09 8.12
N GLN A 75 13.65 1.78 8.23
CA GLN A 75 14.95 1.17 8.55
C GLN A 75 15.56 0.65 7.26
N LYS A 76 16.74 1.15 6.88
CA LYS A 76 17.42 0.74 5.65
C LYS A 76 18.79 0.14 5.95
N ARG A 77 19.10 -0.99 5.31
CA ARG A 77 20.39 -1.65 5.35
C ARG A 77 20.97 -1.72 3.94
N LYS A 78 22.17 -1.16 3.75
CA LYS A 78 22.92 -1.26 2.50
C LYS A 78 23.55 -2.66 2.39
N ASP A 79 23.58 -3.20 1.18
CA ASP A 79 24.11 -4.52 0.85
C ASP A 79 24.79 -4.46 -0.54
N VAL A 80 25.53 -5.51 -0.88
CA VAL A 80 26.21 -5.65 -2.18
C VAL A 80 25.17 -5.82 -3.28
N TYR A 81 25.34 -5.08 -4.37
CA TYR A 81 24.51 -5.23 -5.57
C TYR A 81 24.65 -6.65 -6.15
N LYS A 82 23.52 -7.32 -6.42
CA LYS A 82 23.50 -8.68 -6.95
C LYS A 82 22.95 -8.80 -8.38
N GLY A 83 22.31 -7.75 -8.91
CA GLY A 83 21.66 -7.79 -10.23
C GLY A 83 20.60 -8.89 -10.33
N SER A 84 19.88 -9.15 -9.24
CA SER A 84 18.93 -10.27 -9.13
C SER A 84 17.56 -9.98 -9.76
N PHE A 85 17.31 -8.74 -10.18
CA PHE A 85 15.99 -8.29 -10.61
C PHE A 85 16.07 -7.52 -11.92
N SER A 86 15.24 -7.92 -12.89
CA SER A 86 15.05 -7.23 -14.18
C SER A 86 13.89 -6.23 -14.17
N ASP A 87 12.99 -6.32 -13.19
CA ASP A 87 11.83 -5.44 -13.01
C ASP A 87 11.61 -5.12 -11.51
N PHE A 88 10.61 -4.32 -11.21
CA PHE A 88 10.10 -4.10 -9.87
C PHE A 88 8.76 -4.83 -9.64
N GLU A 89 8.71 -5.74 -8.67
CA GLU A 89 7.53 -6.59 -8.43
C GLU A 89 6.81 -6.28 -7.12
N ARG A 90 5.54 -6.68 -7.04
CA ARG A 90 4.80 -6.75 -5.78
C ARG A 90 4.83 -8.20 -5.32
N LYS A 91 5.12 -8.44 -4.05
CA LYS A 91 5.08 -9.77 -3.43
C LYS A 91 4.10 -9.83 -2.27
N GLY A 92 3.71 -11.04 -1.90
CA GLY A 92 2.87 -11.34 -0.75
C GLY A 92 1.67 -12.22 -1.11
N ARG A 93 0.93 -12.63 -0.07
CA ARG A 93 -0.20 -13.58 -0.18
C ARG A 93 -1.34 -13.12 -1.11
N ASP A 94 -1.40 -11.83 -1.42
CA ASP A 94 -2.42 -11.23 -2.27
C ASP A 94 -1.95 -10.99 -3.72
N VAL A 95 -0.80 -11.54 -4.09
CA VAL A 95 -0.28 -11.54 -5.46
C VAL A 95 -0.23 -12.99 -5.94
N VAL A 96 -0.86 -13.25 -7.09
CA VAL A 96 -0.76 -14.55 -7.76
C VAL A 96 0.55 -14.55 -8.55
N GLU A 97 1.47 -15.44 -8.19
CA GLU A 97 2.70 -15.66 -8.92
C GLU A 97 2.49 -16.86 -9.85
N LEU A 98 2.40 -16.59 -11.16
CA LEU A 98 2.29 -17.64 -12.16
C LEU A 98 3.64 -18.36 -12.28
N ASN A 99 3.64 -19.62 -11.88
CA ASN A 99 4.77 -20.52 -12.06
C ASN A 99 4.27 -21.75 -12.82
N GLU A 100 4.79 -21.98 -14.02
CA GLU A 100 4.39 -23.09 -14.90
C GLU A 100 4.63 -24.47 -14.27
N ASN A 101 5.53 -24.55 -13.28
CA ASN A 101 5.84 -25.76 -12.53
C ASN A 101 5.16 -25.83 -11.15
N ALA A 102 4.24 -24.91 -10.83
CA ALA A 102 3.53 -24.92 -9.56
C ALA A 102 2.66 -26.18 -9.44
N SER A 103 2.71 -26.85 -8.28
CA SER A 103 1.79 -27.96 -8.02
C SER A 103 0.37 -27.44 -7.78
N THR A 104 -0.63 -28.31 -7.93
CA THR A 104 -2.03 -27.97 -7.59
C THR A 104 -2.17 -27.47 -6.14
N ARG A 105 -1.34 -27.97 -5.23
CA ARG A 105 -1.30 -27.51 -3.83
C ARG A 105 -0.79 -26.08 -3.72
N ASP A 106 0.24 -25.71 -4.48
CA ASP A 106 0.80 -24.36 -4.47
C ASP A 106 -0.22 -23.35 -5.03
N ILE A 107 -0.87 -23.71 -6.14
CA ILE A 107 -1.96 -22.92 -6.72
C ILE A 107 -3.09 -22.75 -5.72
N LEU A 108 -3.50 -23.82 -5.02
CA LEU A 108 -4.54 -23.74 -3.99
C LEU A 108 -4.13 -22.84 -2.81
N ILE A 109 -2.88 -22.91 -2.34
CA ILE A 109 -2.37 -22.04 -1.28
C ILE A 109 -2.39 -20.58 -1.72
N GLN A 110 -1.95 -20.28 -2.95
CA GLN A 110 -2.01 -18.93 -3.50
C GLN A 110 -3.46 -18.43 -3.63
N MET A 111 -4.37 -19.25 -4.16
CA MET A 111 -5.79 -18.92 -4.27
C MET A 111 -6.41 -18.63 -2.90
N LEU A 112 -6.15 -19.48 -1.90
CA LEU A 112 -6.64 -19.25 -0.53
C LEU A 112 -6.06 -17.96 0.08
N GLY A 113 -4.79 -17.64 -0.18
CA GLY A 113 -4.16 -16.39 0.23
C GLY A 113 -4.83 -15.16 -0.40
N PHE A 114 -5.08 -15.20 -1.70
CA PHE A 114 -5.77 -14.16 -2.44
C PHE A 114 -7.21 -13.96 -1.95
N SER A 115 -7.95 -15.07 -1.75
CA SER A 115 -9.32 -15.03 -1.22
C SER A 115 -9.36 -14.41 0.17
N LYS A 116 -8.47 -14.82 1.09
CA LYS A 116 -8.37 -14.20 2.43
C LYS A 116 -8.08 -12.71 2.36
N SER A 117 -7.13 -12.30 1.51
CA SER A 117 -6.82 -10.87 1.36
C SER A 117 -7.98 -10.09 0.76
N THR A 118 -8.74 -10.68 -0.15
CA THR A 118 -9.91 -10.05 -0.76
C THR A 118 -11.02 -9.87 0.26
N ASP A 119 -11.29 -10.89 1.07
CA ASP A 119 -12.25 -10.85 2.17
C ASP A 119 -11.93 -9.73 3.17
N GLU A 120 -10.67 -9.67 3.66
CA GLU A 120 -10.19 -8.59 4.54
C GLU A 120 -10.37 -7.18 3.92
N LYS A 121 -10.17 -7.05 2.61
CA LYS A 121 -10.36 -5.77 1.90
C LYS A 121 -11.84 -5.41 1.75
N LEU A 122 -12.72 -6.40 1.55
CA LEU A 122 -14.17 -6.22 1.48
C LEU A 122 -14.75 -5.80 2.83
N GLU A 123 -14.35 -6.45 3.92
CA GLU A 123 -14.75 -6.07 5.28
C GLU A 123 -14.40 -4.61 5.59
N ARG A 124 -13.16 -4.19 5.30
CA ARG A 124 -12.75 -2.78 5.44
C ARG A 124 -13.55 -1.84 4.54
N GLY A 125 -13.91 -2.28 3.34
CA GLY A 125 -14.78 -1.52 2.44
C GLY A 125 -16.16 -1.28 3.04
N ILE A 126 -16.77 -2.31 3.63
CA ILE A 126 -18.06 -2.22 4.33
C ILE A 126 -17.98 -1.26 5.52
N GLU A 127 -16.89 -1.31 6.29
CA GLU A 127 -16.66 -0.39 7.41
C GLU A 127 -16.59 1.08 6.96
N ILE A 128 -15.85 1.36 5.89
CA ILE A 128 -15.74 2.70 5.30
C ILE A 128 -17.10 3.18 4.80
N LEU A 129 -17.85 2.35 4.08
CA LEU A 129 -19.18 2.69 3.57
C LEU A 129 -20.17 2.94 4.70
N SER A 130 -20.14 2.13 5.76
CA SER A 130 -20.94 2.34 6.98
C SER A 130 -20.62 3.68 7.64
N THR A 131 -19.34 4.02 7.73
CA THR A 131 -18.89 5.29 8.31
C THR A 131 -19.34 6.49 7.47
N MET A 132 -19.23 6.40 6.13
CA MET A 132 -19.70 7.43 5.21
C MET A 132 -21.22 7.61 5.30
N LYS A 133 -21.98 6.52 5.36
CA LYS A 133 -23.43 6.58 5.53
C LYS A 133 -23.81 7.33 6.79
N ASN A 134 -23.20 7.01 7.93
CA ASN A 134 -23.47 7.68 9.20
C ASN A 134 -23.13 9.19 9.13
N GLN A 135 -22.04 9.56 8.46
CA GLN A 135 -21.68 10.96 8.24
C GLN A 135 -22.69 11.69 7.35
N LEU A 136 -23.21 11.04 6.31
CA LEU A 136 -24.26 11.59 5.44
C LEU A 136 -25.56 11.81 6.20
N ASP A 137 -26.01 10.82 6.98
CA ASP A 137 -27.22 10.92 7.80
C ASP A 137 -27.10 12.09 8.79
N THR A 138 -25.95 12.21 9.46
CA THR A 138 -25.67 13.33 10.38
C THR A 138 -25.66 14.68 9.65
N SER A 139 -25.15 14.73 8.41
CA SER A 139 -25.10 15.97 7.63
C SER A 139 -26.49 16.39 7.14
N LEU A 140 -27.35 15.43 6.80
CA LEU A 140 -28.74 15.69 6.41
C LEU A 140 -29.54 16.25 7.59
N GLU A 141 -29.40 15.66 8.78
CA GLU A 141 -30.05 16.18 10.00
C GLU A 141 -29.67 17.64 10.30
N LYS A 142 -28.38 17.99 10.14
CA LYS A 142 -27.92 19.38 10.33
C LYS A 142 -28.45 20.33 9.26
N GLN A 143 -28.57 19.87 8.01
CA GLN A 143 -29.18 20.66 6.93
C GLN A 143 -30.66 20.95 7.23
N ASP A 144 -31.41 19.94 7.67
CA ASP A 144 -32.83 20.11 8.06
C ASP A 144 -32.99 21.07 9.24
N GLN A 145 -32.11 20.98 10.26
CA GLN A 145 -32.07 21.94 11.37
C GLN A 145 -31.81 23.37 10.86
N THR A 146 -30.79 23.56 10.02
CA THR A 146 -30.43 24.87 9.47
C THR A 146 -31.57 25.47 8.63
N ILE A 147 -32.21 24.67 7.77
CA ILE A 147 -33.37 25.09 6.97
C ILE A 147 -34.53 25.51 7.89
N SER A 148 -34.76 24.77 8.98
CA SER A 148 -35.81 25.08 9.94
C SER A 148 -35.56 26.40 10.69
N GLU A 149 -34.30 26.73 10.99
CA GLU A 149 -33.91 27.97 11.65
C GLU A 149 -34.02 29.17 10.71
N VAL A 150 -33.54 29.04 9.45
CA VAL A 150 -33.65 30.10 8.43
C VAL A 150 -35.12 30.44 8.12
N ARG A 151 -36.01 29.45 8.14
CA ARG A 151 -37.46 29.69 7.98
C ARG A 151 -38.10 30.46 9.14
N LYS A 152 -37.47 30.47 10.32
CA LYS A 152 -38.00 31.12 11.54
C LYS A 152 -37.52 32.56 11.73
N THR A 153 -36.49 33.02 11.00
CA THR A 153 -36.06 34.42 11.05
C THR A 153 -37.00 35.31 10.24
N PRO A 154 -37.72 36.26 10.87
CA PRO A 154 -38.49 37.27 10.14
C PRO A 154 -37.53 38.27 9.46
N SER A 155 -37.94 38.73 8.26
CA SER A 155 -37.24 39.71 7.42
C SER A 155 -37.01 41.04 8.11
#